data_AF-A0A0D2ZU89-F1
#
_entry.id   AF-A0A0D2ZU89-F1
#
_cell.length_a   1.000
_cell.length_b   1.000
_cell.length_c   1.000
_cell.angle_alpha   90.00
_cell.angle_beta   90.00
_cell.angle_gamma   90.00
#
_symmetry.space_group_name_H-M   'P 1'
#
loop_
_entity.id
_entity.type
_entity.pdbx_description
1 polymer ?
#
loop_
_entity_poly.entity_id
_entity_poly.type
_entity_poly.pdbx_seq_one_letter_code
_entity_poly.pdbx_strand_id
1 'polypeptide(L)'
;MDGLPPRALGLFPQAAVFKGHENATTENGPWVITLDAPSYFLVQHAKNRALREELYRAYLSRASSGDLDNTAIIDQILKLRLEKAKLLGYNNCAEVDMTMKMTIVEKAAELLEKLRSASWDPTVQDMEDLKNSAKSQCVEESDSLTHWDTIFWIVILICRFWSIKEELYPYFSLPKVMDGLFSLAKTLFGVDIEPTDGVAPFVEFQDSMGKDWRKNDFLKLAQFYGQIKEVIELKAWDILSEIRIRSEIRSGSAPKIGYPGCSDPNPDSKILDPSKPDPGPSKPDPDPDPYF
;
A
#
# COMPACT_ATOMS: atom_id res chain seq x y z
N MET A 1 9.91 -3.08 -24.57
CA MET A 1 8.56 -2.98 -23.99
C MET A 1 7.68 -4.19 -24.32
N ASP A 2 8.17 -5.15 -25.10
CA ASP A 2 7.43 -6.36 -25.46
C ASP A 2 6.97 -7.18 -24.26
N GLY A 3 5.70 -7.60 -24.32
CA GLY A 3 5.06 -8.41 -23.27
C GLY A 3 4.48 -7.62 -22.11
N LEU A 4 4.68 -6.29 -22.07
CA LEU A 4 4.00 -5.45 -21.10
C LEU A 4 2.49 -5.39 -21.40
N PRO A 5 1.66 -5.41 -20.35
CA PRO A 5 0.23 -5.22 -20.52
C PRO A 5 -0.10 -3.80 -21.01
N PRO A 6 -1.21 -3.60 -21.76
CA PRO A 6 -1.64 -2.29 -22.23
C PRO A 6 -1.76 -1.24 -21.11
N ARG A 7 -2.15 -1.65 -19.90
CA ARG A 7 -2.21 -0.76 -18.72
C ARG A 7 -0.84 -0.23 -18.32
N ALA A 8 0.20 -1.06 -18.36
CA ALA A 8 1.57 -0.63 -18.09
C ALA A 8 2.04 0.40 -19.12
N LEU A 9 1.67 0.19 -20.39
CA LEU A 9 1.97 1.13 -21.46
C LEU A 9 1.22 2.46 -21.32
N GLY A 10 0.12 2.53 -20.56
CA GLY A 10 -0.58 3.78 -20.24
C GLY A 10 0.08 4.60 -19.12
N LEU A 11 0.76 3.93 -18.19
CA LEU A 11 1.41 4.56 -17.03
C LEU A 11 2.75 5.23 -17.40
N PHE A 12 3.58 4.55 -18.18
CA PHE A 12 4.94 5.02 -18.48
C PHE A 12 5.04 6.30 -19.33
N PRO A 13 4.13 6.58 -20.29
CA PRO A 13 4.10 7.85 -21.01
C PRO A 13 3.73 9.01 -20.09
N GLN A 14 2.82 8.83 -19.13
CA GLN A 14 2.48 9.89 -18.18
C GLN A 14 3.68 10.27 -17.32
N ALA A 15 4.43 9.28 -16.84
CA ALA A 15 5.70 9.51 -16.16
C ALA A 15 6.73 10.22 -17.07
N ALA A 16 6.71 9.94 -18.38
CA ALA A 16 7.58 10.59 -19.36
C ALA A 16 7.19 12.06 -19.61
N VAL A 17 5.89 12.34 -19.75
CA VAL A 17 5.35 13.71 -19.85
C VAL A 17 5.73 14.51 -18.61
N PHE A 18 5.56 13.95 -17.41
CA PHE A 18 5.96 14.60 -16.16
C PHE A 18 7.46 14.95 -16.11
N LYS A 19 8.32 14.15 -16.76
CA LYS A 19 9.75 14.41 -16.90
C LYS A 19 10.13 15.29 -18.10
N GLY A 20 9.15 15.88 -18.80
CA GLY A 20 9.37 16.84 -19.88
C GLY A 20 9.29 16.27 -21.30
N HIS A 21 8.83 15.02 -21.48
CA HIS A 21 8.61 14.43 -22.80
C HIS A 21 7.15 14.59 -23.25
N GLU A 22 6.77 15.79 -23.70
CA GLU A 22 5.37 16.16 -24.03
C GLU A 22 4.71 15.30 -25.13
N ASN A 23 5.50 14.75 -26.05
CA ASN A 23 5.00 13.91 -27.15
C ASN A 23 4.95 12.41 -26.81
N ALA A 24 5.20 12.04 -25.54
CA ALA A 24 5.17 10.65 -25.12
C ALA A 24 3.77 10.07 -25.22
N THR A 25 3.64 8.98 -25.96
CA THR A 25 2.37 8.26 -26.15
C THR A 25 2.54 6.80 -25.79
N THR A 26 1.42 6.15 -25.47
CA THR A 26 1.33 4.71 -25.20
C THR A 26 1.97 3.87 -26.32
N GLU A 27 1.78 4.28 -27.58
CA GLU A 27 2.18 3.51 -28.76
C GLU A 27 3.61 3.79 -29.24
N ASN A 28 4.07 5.06 -29.20
CA ASN A 28 5.30 5.47 -29.87
C ASN A 28 6.43 5.93 -28.92
N GLY A 29 6.20 5.89 -27.60
CA GLY A 29 7.18 6.33 -26.60
C GLY A 29 7.51 7.84 -26.70
N PRO A 30 8.51 8.34 -25.96
CA PRO A 30 9.33 7.61 -24.99
C PRO A 30 8.55 7.19 -23.75
N TRP A 31 9.02 6.14 -23.07
CA TRP A 31 8.42 5.62 -21.84
C TRP A 31 9.41 5.77 -20.68
N VAL A 32 8.93 6.25 -19.54
CA VAL A 32 9.74 6.34 -18.31
C VAL A 32 9.24 5.29 -17.32
N ILE A 33 10.14 4.43 -16.89
CA ILE A 33 9.89 3.46 -15.82
C ILE A 33 10.44 4.02 -14.51
N THR A 34 9.63 3.96 -13.47
CA THR A 34 9.94 4.37 -12.09
C THR A 34 9.96 3.17 -11.14
N LEU A 35 10.50 3.36 -9.93
CA LEU A 35 10.66 2.29 -8.92
C LEU A 35 9.55 2.29 -7.84
N ASP A 36 8.48 3.07 -8.02
CA ASP A 36 7.25 2.93 -7.24
C ASP A 36 6.58 1.59 -7.56
N ALA A 37 5.78 1.09 -6.61
CA ALA A 37 5.21 -0.25 -6.68
C ALA A 37 4.39 -0.49 -7.97
N PRO A 38 3.44 0.37 -8.37
CA PRO A 38 2.68 0.19 -9.61
C PRO A 38 3.58 0.01 -10.84
N SER A 39 4.55 0.89 -11.04
CA SER A 39 5.47 0.82 -12.17
C SER A 39 6.36 -0.44 -12.10
N TYR A 40 6.98 -0.70 -10.94
CA TYR A 40 7.92 -1.80 -10.76
C TYR A 40 7.28 -3.19 -10.99
N PHE A 41 6.11 -3.44 -10.39
CA PHE A 41 5.42 -4.74 -10.54
C PHE A 41 4.92 -4.96 -11.96
N LEU A 42 4.49 -3.90 -12.67
CA LEU A 42 4.04 -4.02 -14.06
C LEU A 42 5.19 -4.39 -15.02
N VAL A 43 6.43 -3.96 -14.74
CA VAL A 43 7.57 -4.34 -15.60
C VAL A 43 8.02 -5.78 -15.39
N GLN A 44 7.60 -6.44 -14.32
CA GLN A 44 7.88 -7.87 -14.14
C GLN A 44 7.12 -8.77 -15.13
N HIS A 45 6.17 -8.20 -15.90
CA HIS A 45 5.55 -8.85 -17.06
C HIS A 45 6.37 -8.74 -18.35
N ALA A 46 7.44 -7.93 -18.37
CA ALA A 46 8.23 -7.71 -19.57
C ALA A 46 8.94 -8.99 -20.03
N LYS A 47 8.86 -9.29 -21.33
CA LYS A 47 9.58 -10.43 -21.94
C LYS A 47 11.10 -10.19 -21.97
N ASN A 48 11.54 -8.94 -21.96
CA ASN A 48 12.95 -8.60 -21.93
C ASN A 48 13.56 -8.90 -20.55
N ARG A 49 14.32 -9.99 -20.45
CA ARG A 49 14.99 -10.43 -19.22
C ARG A 49 16.02 -9.41 -18.70
N ALA A 50 16.78 -8.76 -19.58
CA ALA A 50 17.77 -7.76 -19.17
C ALA A 50 17.10 -6.55 -18.50
N LEU A 51 15.93 -6.13 -19.00
CA LEU A 51 15.13 -5.08 -18.37
C LEU A 51 14.64 -5.51 -16.97
N ARG A 52 14.17 -6.76 -16.82
CA ARG A 52 13.78 -7.30 -15.51
C ARG A 52 14.96 -7.30 -14.53
N GLU A 53 16.13 -7.71 -14.99
CA GLU A 53 17.35 -7.73 -14.19
C GLU A 53 17.76 -6.32 -13.75
N GLU A 54 17.83 -5.36 -14.68
CA GLU A 54 18.21 -3.98 -14.41
C GLU A 54 17.31 -3.35 -13.34
N LEU A 55 15.98 -3.48 -13.52
CA LEU A 55 15.01 -2.93 -12.58
C LEU A 55 15.01 -3.66 -11.24
N TYR A 56 15.16 -4.98 -11.24
CA TYR A 56 15.26 -5.75 -10.01
C TYR A 56 16.47 -5.29 -9.18
N ARG A 57 17.64 -5.14 -9.82
CA ARG A 57 18.86 -4.65 -9.14
C ARG A 57 18.69 -3.23 -8.64
N ALA A 58 18.16 -2.32 -9.48
CA ALA A 58 17.91 -0.93 -9.11
C ALA A 58 16.93 -0.82 -7.93
N TYR A 59 15.87 -1.64 -7.90
CA TYR A 59 14.90 -1.67 -6.83
C TYR A 59 15.49 -2.20 -5.52
N LEU A 60 16.33 -3.25 -5.60
CA LEU A 60 16.97 -3.89 -4.45
C LEU A 60 18.06 -3.03 -3.82
N SER A 61 18.78 -2.23 -4.60
CA SER A 61 19.86 -1.36 -4.14
C SER A 61 19.41 0.08 -3.81
N ARG A 62 18.11 0.31 -3.63
CA ARG A 62 17.61 1.63 -3.26
C ARG A 62 18.15 2.02 -1.88
N ALA A 63 18.66 3.25 -1.78
CA ALA A 63 19.16 3.81 -0.54
C ALA A 63 20.24 2.94 0.14
N SER A 64 21.14 2.34 -0.67
CA SER A 64 22.23 1.48 -0.19
C SER A 64 23.63 1.95 -0.62
N SER A 65 23.76 3.18 -1.13
CA SER A 65 25.04 3.78 -1.52
C SER A 65 24.94 5.31 -1.66
N GLY A 66 26.09 5.99 -1.64
CA GLY A 66 26.17 7.45 -1.79
C GLY A 66 25.50 8.22 -0.66
N ASP A 67 24.98 9.41 -0.97
CA ASP A 67 24.35 10.31 0.01
C ASP A 67 23.03 9.76 0.59
N LEU A 68 22.45 8.73 -0.04
CA LEU A 68 21.19 8.10 0.36
C LEU A 68 21.41 6.74 1.05
N ASP A 69 22.63 6.37 1.42
CA ASP A 69 22.92 5.08 2.03
C ASP A 69 22.32 4.96 3.46
N ASN A 70 21.41 4.00 3.63
CA ASN A 70 20.78 3.70 4.92
C ASN A 70 21.57 2.70 5.77
N THR A 71 22.67 2.10 5.28
CA THR A 71 23.40 1.04 5.99
C THR A 71 23.90 1.52 7.36
N ALA A 72 24.62 2.64 7.39
CA ALA A 72 25.13 3.21 8.64
C ALA A 72 24.02 3.71 9.58
N ILE A 73 22.91 4.18 9.01
CA ILE A 73 21.72 4.60 9.77
C ILE A 73 21.10 3.40 10.48
N ILE A 74 20.94 2.27 9.78
CA ILE A 74 20.43 1.02 10.36
C ILE A 74 21.33 0.54 11.50
N ASP A 75 22.65 0.53 11.31
CA ASP A 75 23.62 0.13 12.34
C ASP A 75 23.50 1.00 13.60
N GLN A 76 23.39 2.32 13.41
CA GLN A 76 23.20 3.25 14.52
C GLN A 76 21.86 3.02 15.23
N ILE A 77 20.77 2.81 14.49
CA ILE A 77 19.46 2.50 15.07
C ILE A 77 19.50 1.22 15.90
N LEU A 78 20.13 0.15 15.40
CA LEU A 78 20.26 -1.12 16.11
C LEU A 78 21.09 -0.98 17.38
N LYS A 79 22.20 -0.24 17.33
CA LYS A 79 23.03 0.06 18.50
C LYS A 79 22.23 0.81 19.57
N LEU A 80 21.56 1.91 19.20
CA LEU A 80 20.77 2.72 20.13
C LEU A 80 19.58 1.93 20.71
N ARG A 81 18.95 1.07 19.92
CA ARG A 81 17.87 0.18 20.39
C ARG A 81 18.38 -0.82 21.43
N LEU A 82 19.57 -1.37 21.24
CA LEU A 82 20.18 -2.27 22.23
C LEU A 82 20.58 -1.53 23.51
N GLU A 83 21.16 -0.34 23.41
CA GLU A 83 21.49 0.51 24.56
C GLU A 83 20.24 0.86 25.38
N LYS A 84 19.15 1.26 24.70
CA LYS A 84 17.85 1.51 25.32
C LYS A 84 17.34 0.26 26.07
N ALA A 85 17.44 -0.92 25.46
CA ALA A 85 16.98 -2.16 26.10
C ALA A 85 17.75 -2.44 27.40
N LYS A 86 19.08 -2.31 27.36
CA LYS A 86 19.93 -2.52 28.54
C LYS A 86 19.64 -1.53 29.65
N LEU A 87 19.41 -0.25 29.33
CA LEU A 87 19.05 0.78 30.31
C LEU A 87 17.72 0.49 31.02
N LEU A 88 16.79 -0.15 30.30
CA LEU A 88 15.50 -0.57 30.85
C LEU A 88 15.54 -1.93 31.56
N GLY A 89 16.71 -2.58 31.64
CA GLY A 89 16.89 -3.88 32.30
C GLY A 89 16.54 -5.10 31.44
N TYR A 90 16.42 -4.94 30.11
CA TYR A 90 16.16 -6.02 29.16
C TYR A 90 17.42 -6.45 28.40
N ASN A 91 17.43 -7.67 27.86
CA ASN A 91 18.59 -8.20 27.13
C ASN A 91 18.70 -7.65 25.70
N ASN A 92 17.56 -7.39 25.07
CA ASN A 92 17.48 -6.96 23.66
C ASN A 92 16.25 -6.10 23.39
N CYS A 93 16.23 -5.44 22.23
CA CYS A 93 15.13 -4.54 21.85
C CYS A 93 13.81 -5.28 21.59
N ALA A 94 13.84 -6.56 21.21
CA ALA A 94 12.62 -7.32 20.97
C ALA A 94 11.85 -7.56 22.27
N GLU A 95 12.54 -7.86 23.37
CA GLU A 95 11.91 -7.99 24.70
C GLU A 95 11.19 -6.69 25.11
N VAL A 96 11.81 -5.53 24.91
CA VAL A 96 11.20 -4.22 25.19
C VAL A 96 9.92 -4.02 24.38
N ASP A 97 9.97 -4.30 23.08
CA ASP A 97 8.84 -4.13 22.16
C ASP A 97 7.68 -5.10 22.46
N MET A 98 7.99 -6.32 22.92
CA MET A 98 6.98 -7.31 23.29
C MET A 98 6.21 -6.94 24.57
N THR A 99 6.72 -6.06 25.43
CA THR A 99 6.01 -5.64 26.66
C THR A 99 4.64 -5.01 26.40
N MET A 100 4.46 -4.40 25.22
CA MET A 100 3.21 -3.74 24.81
C MET A 100 2.36 -4.61 23.87
N LYS A 101 2.80 -5.85 23.58
CA LYS A 101 2.15 -6.76 22.63
C LYS A 101 1.52 -7.95 23.35
N MET A 102 0.62 -8.65 22.67
CA MET A 102 -0.05 -9.85 23.22
C MET A 102 0.87 -11.10 23.27
N THR A 103 2.09 -11.02 22.76
CA THR A 103 3.00 -12.16 22.58
C THR A 103 4.36 -11.88 23.20
N ILE A 104 5.14 -12.95 23.38
CA ILE A 104 6.54 -12.90 23.81
C ILE A 104 7.45 -13.39 22.68
N VAL A 105 8.75 -13.13 22.80
CA VAL A 105 9.74 -13.43 21.75
C VAL A 105 9.71 -14.92 21.38
N GLU A 106 9.66 -15.82 22.37
CA GLU A 106 9.67 -17.26 22.17
C GLU A 106 8.41 -17.73 21.43
N LYS A 107 7.24 -17.20 21.80
CA LYS A 107 5.96 -17.57 21.16
C LYS A 107 5.85 -17.04 19.74
N ALA A 108 6.39 -15.85 19.47
CA ALA A 108 6.50 -15.34 18.12
C ALA A 108 7.43 -16.21 17.26
N ALA A 109 8.59 -16.59 17.78
CA ALA A 109 9.53 -17.48 17.08
C ALA A 109 8.94 -18.88 16.83
N GLU A 110 8.25 -19.46 17.82
CA GLU A 110 7.56 -20.75 17.70
C GLU A 110 6.50 -20.73 16.58
N LEU A 111 5.69 -19.66 16.53
CA LEU A 111 4.68 -19.50 15.47
C LEU A 111 5.34 -19.37 14.09
N LEU A 112 6.38 -18.55 13.97
CA LEU A 112 7.10 -18.37 12.71
C LEU A 112 7.75 -19.67 12.23
N GLU A 113 8.34 -20.46 13.14
CA GLU A 113 8.96 -21.74 12.79
C GLU A 113 7.93 -22.80 12.39
N LYS A 114 6.76 -22.80 13.05
CA LYS A 114 5.63 -23.65 12.67
C LYS A 114 5.13 -23.31 11.26
N LEU A 115 4.98 -22.01 10.94
CA LEU A 115 4.60 -21.56 9.61
C LEU A 115 5.67 -21.90 8.57
N ARG A 116 6.94 -21.63 8.87
CA ARG A 116 8.08 -21.96 7.99
C ARG A 116 8.11 -23.45 7.66
N SER A 117 7.93 -24.31 8.65
CA SER A 117 7.92 -25.77 8.47
C SER A 117 6.74 -26.23 7.61
N ALA A 118 5.54 -25.70 7.85
CA ALA A 118 4.35 -26.05 7.06
C ALA A 118 4.41 -25.53 5.62
N SER A 119 5.09 -24.40 5.39
CA SER A 119 5.22 -23.77 4.06
C SER A 119 6.41 -24.28 3.25
N TRP A 120 7.35 -25.01 3.86
CA TRP A 120 8.60 -25.41 3.19
C TRP A 120 8.36 -26.31 1.97
N ASP A 121 7.74 -27.47 2.17
CA ASP A 121 7.52 -28.43 1.07
C ASP A 121 6.67 -27.85 -0.07
N PRO A 122 5.57 -27.11 0.20
CA PRO A 122 4.84 -26.40 -0.85
C PRO A 122 5.70 -25.38 -1.61
N THR A 123 6.56 -24.61 -0.91
CA THR A 123 7.44 -23.62 -1.57
C THR A 123 8.47 -24.29 -2.48
N VAL A 124 8.99 -25.45 -2.07
CA VAL A 124 9.89 -26.25 -2.92
C VAL A 124 9.16 -26.73 -4.17
N GLN A 125 7.92 -27.22 -4.02
CA GLN A 125 7.09 -27.63 -5.15
C GLN A 125 6.78 -26.45 -6.09
N ASP A 126 6.43 -25.28 -5.56
CA ASP A 126 6.19 -24.08 -6.35
C ASP A 126 7.41 -23.72 -7.21
N MET A 127 8.62 -23.81 -6.64
CA MET A 127 9.86 -23.58 -7.38
C MET A 127 10.13 -24.62 -8.46
N GLU A 128 9.74 -25.88 -8.25
CA GLU A 128 9.80 -26.92 -9.28
C GLU A 128 8.80 -26.67 -10.40
N ASP A 129 7.57 -26.28 -10.06
CA ASP A 129 6.52 -25.96 -11.03
C ASP A 129 6.90 -24.76 -11.90
N LEU A 130 7.53 -23.74 -11.32
CA LEU A 130 8.10 -22.61 -12.08
C LEU A 130 9.19 -23.07 -13.05
N LYS A 131 10.12 -23.92 -12.61
CA LYS A 131 11.16 -24.50 -13.49
C LYS A 131 10.55 -25.32 -14.63
N ASN A 132 9.56 -26.15 -14.33
CA ASN A 132 8.86 -26.97 -15.32
C ASN A 132 8.10 -26.10 -16.33
N SER A 133 7.46 -25.03 -15.86
CA SER A 133 6.80 -24.03 -16.72
C SER A 133 7.80 -23.36 -17.66
N ALA A 134 8.95 -22.92 -17.13
CA ALA A 134 10.01 -22.33 -17.93
C ALA A 134 10.57 -23.30 -18.98
N LYS A 135 10.87 -24.55 -18.59
CA LYS A 135 11.35 -25.59 -19.50
C LYS A 135 10.36 -25.89 -20.63
N SER A 136 9.06 -25.88 -20.34
CA SER A 136 8.01 -26.13 -21.33
C SER A 136 7.94 -25.08 -22.46
N GLN A 137 8.52 -23.89 -22.24
CA GLN A 137 8.60 -22.83 -23.25
C GLN A 137 9.95 -22.79 -23.99
N CYS A 138 10.83 -23.77 -23.75
CA CYS A 138 12.14 -23.90 -24.40
C CYS A 138 13.01 -22.63 -24.32
N VAL A 139 12.97 -21.93 -23.18
CA VAL A 139 13.80 -20.73 -22.95
C VAL A 139 15.13 -21.13 -22.29
N GLU A 140 16.23 -20.47 -22.70
CA GLU A 140 17.58 -20.74 -22.16
C GLU A 140 17.70 -20.48 -20.64
N GLU A 141 16.88 -19.57 -20.09
CA GLU A 141 16.85 -19.25 -18.66
C GLU A 141 16.23 -20.36 -17.77
N SER A 142 15.62 -21.38 -18.37
CA SER A 142 14.89 -22.44 -17.66
C SER A 142 15.77 -23.34 -16.78
N ASP A 143 17.06 -23.45 -17.10
CA ASP A 143 18.01 -24.24 -16.31
C ASP A 143 18.58 -23.47 -15.11
N SER A 144 18.45 -22.15 -15.08
CA SER A 144 19.01 -21.28 -14.02
C SER A 144 18.10 -20.09 -13.72
N LEU A 145 16.91 -20.38 -13.19
CA LEU A 145 15.98 -19.34 -12.72
C LEU A 145 16.64 -18.49 -11.63
N THR A 146 16.56 -17.17 -11.81
CA THR A 146 17.06 -16.17 -10.86
C THR A 146 15.91 -15.39 -10.23
N HIS A 147 16.22 -14.52 -9.26
CA HIS A 147 15.20 -13.74 -8.55
C HIS A 147 14.38 -12.81 -9.48
N TRP A 148 14.98 -12.26 -10.54
CA TRP A 148 14.26 -11.40 -11.50
C TRP A 148 13.45 -12.20 -12.54
N ASP A 149 13.54 -13.52 -12.52
CA ASP A 149 12.73 -14.42 -13.33
C ASP A 149 11.49 -14.93 -12.56
N THR A 150 11.54 -14.95 -11.23
CA THR A 150 10.50 -15.56 -10.37
C THR A 150 9.10 -15.01 -10.63
N ILE A 151 8.90 -13.68 -10.55
CA ILE A 151 7.56 -13.10 -10.66
C ILE A 151 7.02 -13.21 -12.10
N PHE A 152 7.89 -13.08 -13.10
CA PHE A 152 7.53 -13.29 -14.50
C PHE A 152 6.95 -14.70 -14.73
N TRP A 153 7.63 -15.73 -14.23
CA TRP A 153 7.17 -17.12 -14.37
C TRP A 153 5.94 -17.44 -13.51
N ILE A 154 5.79 -16.82 -12.33
CA ILE A 154 4.57 -16.94 -11.50
C ILE A 154 3.35 -16.44 -12.28
N VAL A 155 3.44 -15.27 -12.90
CA VAL A 155 2.33 -14.71 -13.69
C VAL A 155 1.95 -15.66 -14.83
N ILE A 156 2.93 -16.15 -15.58
CA ILE A 156 2.69 -17.10 -16.67
C ILE A 156 2.00 -18.36 -16.16
N LEU A 157 2.45 -18.90 -15.02
CA LEU A 157 1.89 -20.10 -14.41
C LEU A 157 0.42 -19.87 -14.00
N ILE A 158 0.13 -18.75 -13.32
CA ILE A 158 -1.22 -18.38 -12.90
C ILE A 158 -2.15 -18.18 -14.10
N CYS A 159 -1.72 -17.42 -15.11
CA CYS A 159 -2.51 -17.20 -16.33
C CYS A 159 -2.83 -18.50 -17.04
N ARG A 160 -1.89 -19.46 -17.07
CA ARG A 160 -2.09 -20.78 -17.67
C ARG A 160 -3.07 -21.65 -16.87
N PHE A 161 -2.94 -21.69 -15.55
CA PHE A 161 -3.77 -22.56 -14.71
C PHE A 161 -5.18 -22.02 -14.51
N TRP A 162 -5.32 -20.72 -14.27
CA TRP A 162 -6.58 -20.13 -13.82
C TRP A 162 -7.33 -19.39 -14.93
N SER A 163 -6.75 -19.28 -16.13
CA SER A 163 -7.28 -18.46 -17.23
C SER A 163 -7.65 -17.04 -16.78
N ILE A 164 -6.97 -16.53 -15.74
CA ILE A 164 -7.16 -15.17 -15.25
C ILE A 164 -6.54 -14.24 -16.28
N LYS A 165 -7.40 -13.43 -16.89
CA LYS A 165 -7.04 -12.46 -17.91
C LYS A 165 -7.28 -11.05 -17.40
N GLU A 166 -6.63 -10.10 -18.04
CA GLU A 166 -6.89 -8.67 -17.84
C GLU A 166 -8.35 -8.26 -18.05
N GLU A 167 -9.14 -9.13 -18.70
CA GLU A 167 -10.59 -9.01 -18.87
C GLU A 167 -11.36 -8.80 -17.55
N LEU A 168 -10.79 -9.13 -16.38
CA LEU A 168 -11.42 -8.90 -15.08
C LEU A 168 -11.32 -7.45 -14.58
N TYR A 169 -10.30 -6.68 -14.98
CA TYR A 169 -10.08 -5.33 -14.45
C TYR A 169 -11.24 -4.35 -14.68
N PRO A 170 -11.91 -4.33 -15.85
CA PRO A 170 -13.09 -3.48 -16.05
C PRO A 170 -14.23 -3.71 -15.05
N TYR A 171 -14.29 -4.88 -14.41
CA TYR A 171 -15.30 -5.20 -13.40
C TYR A 171 -14.97 -4.63 -12.02
N PHE A 172 -13.70 -4.31 -11.75
CA PHE A 172 -13.21 -3.78 -10.47
C PHE A 172 -12.92 -2.28 -10.54
N SER A 173 -13.82 -1.49 -11.14
CA SER A 173 -13.72 -0.02 -11.08
C SER A 173 -13.86 0.44 -9.64
N LEU A 174 -12.98 1.33 -9.19
CA LEU A 174 -12.96 1.85 -7.82
C LEU A 174 -14.35 2.28 -7.30
N PRO A 175 -15.19 3.05 -8.03
CA PRO A 175 -16.51 3.42 -7.54
C PRO A 175 -17.38 2.21 -7.17
N LYS A 176 -17.43 1.18 -8.03
CA LYS A 176 -18.19 -0.05 -7.77
C LYS A 176 -17.62 -0.86 -6.61
N VAL A 177 -16.30 -0.87 -6.44
CA VAL A 177 -15.65 -1.57 -5.31
C VAL A 177 -16.02 -0.88 -4.00
N MET A 178 -16.01 0.46 -3.98
CA MET A 178 -16.43 1.24 -2.81
C MET A 178 -17.91 1.03 -2.49
N ASP A 179 -18.79 1.07 -3.49
CA ASP A 179 -20.22 0.80 -3.31
C ASP A 179 -20.46 -0.60 -2.71
N GLY A 180 -19.76 -1.61 -3.23
CA GLY A 180 -19.81 -2.98 -2.71
C GLY A 180 -19.31 -3.09 -1.27
N LEU A 181 -18.20 -2.42 -0.94
CA LEU A 181 -17.64 -2.37 0.41
C LEU A 181 -18.62 -1.71 1.39
N PHE A 182 -19.24 -0.59 1.00
CA PHE A 182 -20.21 0.12 1.83
C PHE A 182 -21.49 -0.70 2.04
N SER A 183 -21.99 -1.37 0.99
CA SER A 183 -23.12 -2.29 1.11
C SER A 183 -22.80 -3.47 2.05
N LEU A 184 -21.58 -3.98 2.02
CA LEU A 184 -21.14 -5.05 2.93
C LEU A 184 -21.07 -4.55 4.38
N ALA A 185 -20.51 -3.36 4.59
CA ALA A 185 -20.45 -2.73 5.92
C ALA A 185 -21.85 -2.51 6.50
N LYS A 186 -22.81 -2.08 5.66
CA LYS A 186 -24.22 -1.98 6.04
C LYS A 186 -24.81 -3.31 6.46
N THR A 187 -24.55 -4.37 5.70
CA THR A 187 -25.08 -5.71 5.98
C THR A 187 -24.52 -6.30 7.27
N LEU A 188 -23.21 -6.14 7.51
CA LEU A 188 -22.52 -6.75 8.65
C LEU A 188 -22.65 -5.94 9.94
N PHE A 189 -22.62 -4.61 9.83
CA PHE A 189 -22.52 -3.71 10.99
C PHE A 189 -23.72 -2.79 11.14
N GLY A 190 -24.70 -2.85 10.24
CA GLY A 190 -25.87 -1.98 10.27
C GLY A 190 -25.55 -0.52 9.98
N VAL A 191 -24.41 -0.23 9.34
CA VAL A 191 -23.91 1.10 9.10
C VAL A 191 -24.26 1.61 7.71
N ASP A 192 -24.91 2.77 7.61
CA ASP A 192 -25.02 3.51 6.35
C ASP A 192 -23.82 4.45 6.12
N ILE A 193 -23.24 4.34 4.93
CA ILE A 193 -22.10 5.12 4.45
C ILE A 193 -22.52 5.96 3.24
N GLU A 194 -22.40 7.28 3.37
CA GLU A 194 -22.73 8.23 2.30
C GLU A 194 -21.57 9.20 2.03
N PRO A 195 -21.32 9.53 0.74
CA PRO A 195 -20.42 10.61 0.38
C PRO A 195 -21.02 11.94 0.83
N THR A 196 -20.18 12.82 1.37
CA THR A 196 -20.60 14.18 1.75
C THR A 196 -19.75 15.22 1.05
N ASP A 197 -20.43 16.21 0.46
CA ASP A 197 -19.81 17.28 -0.31
C ASP A 197 -19.28 18.36 0.64
N GLY A 198 -17.99 18.31 0.94
CA GLY A 198 -17.26 19.36 1.65
C GLY A 198 -15.76 19.32 1.34
N VAL A 199 -14.96 20.12 2.05
CA VAL A 199 -13.52 20.38 1.78
C VAL A 199 -12.64 19.10 1.80
N ALA A 200 -13.20 17.95 2.17
CA ALA A 200 -12.65 16.63 1.92
C ALA A 200 -13.79 15.61 1.70
N PRO A 201 -13.61 14.53 0.93
CA PRO A 201 -14.64 13.52 0.73
C PRO A 201 -14.85 12.74 2.03
N PHE A 202 -15.98 12.94 2.72
CA PHE A 202 -16.30 12.21 3.95
C PHE A 202 -17.22 11.01 3.69
N VAL A 203 -17.10 10.01 4.57
CA VAL A 203 -17.98 8.85 4.71
C VAL A 203 -18.58 8.91 6.13
N GLU A 204 -19.90 9.03 6.23
CA GLU A 204 -20.62 8.98 7.52
C GLU A 204 -20.97 7.53 7.91
N PHE A 205 -21.20 7.25 9.19
CA PHE A 205 -21.62 5.93 9.69
C PHE A 205 -22.94 6.13 10.44
N GLN A 206 -24.06 5.60 9.96
CA GLN A 206 -25.36 5.67 10.65
C GLN A 206 -25.81 4.27 11.12
N ASP A 207 -26.18 4.12 12.38
CA ASP A 207 -26.72 2.86 12.91
C ASP A 207 -28.19 2.67 12.49
N SER A 208 -28.47 1.56 11.81
CA SER A 208 -29.82 1.17 11.37
C SER A 208 -30.61 0.37 12.42
N MET A 209 -30.00 -0.03 13.53
CA MET A 209 -30.65 -0.80 14.61
C MET A 209 -30.94 0.06 15.84
N GLY A 210 -31.99 0.88 15.79
CA GLY A 210 -32.57 1.37 17.05
C GLY A 210 -33.46 2.60 16.96
N LYS A 211 -34.74 2.38 16.65
CA LYS A 211 -35.83 3.29 16.96
C LYS A 211 -35.78 3.67 18.46
N ASP A 212 -35.67 4.98 18.69
CA ASP A 212 -35.96 5.71 19.93
C ASP A 212 -34.90 5.75 21.05
N TRP A 213 -34.11 6.82 21.05
CA TRP A 213 -33.55 7.43 22.26
C TRP A 213 -33.68 8.96 22.17
N ARG A 214 -34.92 9.46 22.14
CA ARG A 214 -35.28 10.86 22.47
C ARG A 214 -34.40 11.97 21.87
N LYS A 215 -34.27 11.97 20.54
CA LYS A 215 -34.18 13.13 19.63
C LYS A 215 -33.89 12.55 18.24
N ASN A 216 -34.59 13.04 17.22
CA ASN A 216 -34.35 12.71 15.81
C ASN A 216 -33.01 13.31 15.35
N ASP A 217 -31.90 12.89 15.96
CA ASP A 217 -30.56 13.27 15.57
C ASP A 217 -29.78 11.99 15.28
N PHE A 218 -29.45 11.78 14.01
CA PHE A 218 -28.56 10.73 13.55
C PHE A 218 -27.26 10.76 14.37
N LEU A 219 -26.93 9.65 15.04
CA LEU A 219 -25.70 9.58 15.83
C LEU A 219 -24.52 9.40 14.88
N LYS A 220 -23.74 10.45 14.65
CA LYS A 220 -22.50 10.37 13.86
C LYS A 220 -21.45 9.54 14.62
N LEU A 221 -21.11 8.36 14.11
CA LEU A 221 -20.18 7.44 14.78
C LEU A 221 -18.70 7.73 14.44
N ALA A 222 -18.39 8.00 13.18
CA ALA A 222 -17.03 8.24 12.69
C ALA A 222 -17.03 8.98 11.33
N GLN A 223 -15.87 9.53 10.96
CA GLN A 223 -15.58 10.11 9.65
C GLN A 223 -14.28 9.52 9.09
N PHE A 224 -14.23 9.27 7.78
CA PHE A 224 -13.02 8.84 7.10
C PHE A 224 -12.68 9.73 5.93
N TYR A 225 -11.38 9.89 5.68
CA TYR A 225 -10.80 10.62 4.56
C TYR A 225 -10.09 9.64 3.63
N GLY A 226 -10.64 9.39 2.45
CA GLY A 226 -9.95 8.62 1.42
C GLY A 226 -9.11 9.55 0.55
N GLN A 227 -7.79 9.41 0.56
CA GLN A 227 -6.94 10.00 -0.47
C GLN A 227 -6.32 8.87 -1.29
N ILE A 228 -6.91 8.66 -2.47
CA ILE A 228 -6.36 7.80 -3.51
C ILE A 228 -5.68 8.75 -4.50
N LYS A 229 -4.35 8.80 -4.45
CA LYS A 229 -3.53 9.71 -5.25
C LYS A 229 -2.42 8.92 -5.94
N GLU A 230 -2.22 9.15 -7.23
CA GLU A 230 -0.92 8.96 -7.89
C GLU A 230 -0.03 10.14 -7.49
N VAL A 231 0.63 10.07 -6.32
CA VAL A 231 1.61 11.09 -5.91
C VAL A 231 2.90 10.43 -5.47
N ILE A 232 3.95 10.72 -6.25
CA ILE A 232 5.34 10.27 -6.10
C ILE A 232 5.98 10.73 -4.76
N GLU A 233 5.35 11.67 -4.03
CA GLU A 233 5.93 12.31 -2.84
C GLU A 233 5.33 11.88 -1.48
N LEU A 234 4.25 11.10 -1.43
CA LEU A 234 3.71 10.58 -0.16
C LEU A 234 4.03 9.10 -0.02
N LYS A 235 4.43 8.70 1.20
CA LYS A 235 4.88 7.35 1.60
C LYS A 235 4.09 6.26 0.85
N ALA A 236 4.78 5.54 -0.04
CA ALA A 236 4.22 4.59 -1.01
C ALA A 236 3.65 3.29 -0.39
N TRP A 237 2.70 3.41 0.54
CA TRP A 237 2.11 2.29 1.26
C TRP A 237 0.63 2.51 1.56
N ASP A 238 -0.16 1.44 1.51
CA ASP A 238 -1.53 1.42 2.02
C ASP A 238 -1.49 1.52 3.54
N ILE A 239 -1.78 2.71 4.08
CA ILE A 239 -1.72 2.99 5.52
C ILE A 239 -3.05 3.59 5.96
N LEU A 240 -3.67 2.98 6.97
CA LEU A 240 -4.71 3.64 7.75
C LEU A 240 -4.02 4.44 8.86
N SER A 241 -4.24 5.75 8.89
CA SER A 241 -3.77 6.61 9.98
C SER A 241 -4.95 7.24 10.73
N GLU A 242 -4.80 7.43 12.04
CA GLU A 242 -5.82 8.07 12.86
C GLU A 242 -5.60 9.59 12.89
N ILE A 243 -6.69 10.36 12.77
CA ILE A 243 -6.68 11.82 12.92
C ILE A 243 -7.25 12.24 14.28
N ARG A 244 -8.29 11.55 14.76
CA ARG A 244 -8.91 11.85 16.07
C ARG A 244 -9.49 10.61 16.74
N ILE A 245 -9.15 10.41 18.02
CA ILE A 245 -9.61 9.30 18.85
C ILE A 245 -10.90 9.70 19.57
N ARG A 246 -11.88 8.78 19.62
CA ARG A 246 -13.09 8.94 20.45
C ARG A 246 -12.68 8.89 21.92
N SER A 247 -12.88 9.99 22.63
CA SER A 247 -12.65 10.10 24.06
C SER A 247 -13.89 10.67 24.74
N GLU A 248 -14.42 9.99 25.75
CA GLU A 248 -15.40 10.56 26.68
C GLU A 248 -14.66 11.39 27.73
N ILE A 249 -14.19 12.56 27.32
CA ILE A 249 -13.72 13.58 28.27
C ILE A 249 -14.88 14.57 28.41
N ARG A 250 -15.31 14.81 29.66
CA ARG A 250 -16.49 15.58 30.09
C ARG A 250 -16.98 16.60 29.04
N SER A 251 -18.21 16.39 28.56
CA SER A 251 -18.98 17.14 27.55
C SER A 251 -18.89 16.63 26.10
N GLY A 252 -19.68 15.59 25.80
CA GLY A 252 -20.02 15.16 24.45
C GLY A 252 -19.01 14.21 23.80
N SER A 253 -19.49 13.06 23.30
CA SER A 253 -18.67 12.12 22.56
C SER A 253 -18.26 12.72 21.22
N ALA A 254 -16.96 13.00 21.02
CA ALA A 254 -16.43 13.37 19.71
C ALA A 254 -16.33 12.11 18.81
N PRO A 255 -16.77 12.17 17.54
CA PRO A 255 -16.66 11.06 16.59
C PRO A 255 -15.19 10.77 16.22
N LYS A 256 -14.88 9.52 15.87
CA LYS A 256 -13.54 9.13 15.38
C LYS A 256 -13.29 9.67 13.97
N ILE A 257 -12.05 10.05 13.68
CA ILE A 257 -11.63 10.44 12.32
C ILE A 257 -10.44 9.59 11.88
N GLY A 258 -10.52 8.92 10.72
CA GLY A 258 -9.44 8.11 10.14
C GLY A 258 -9.09 8.50 8.69
N TYR A 259 -7.88 8.18 8.24
CA TYR A 259 -7.34 8.51 6.92
C TYR A 259 -6.76 7.26 6.25
N PRO A 260 -7.53 6.53 5.43
CA PRO A 260 -6.99 5.52 4.52
C PRO A 260 -6.25 6.16 3.33
N GLY A 261 -4.96 5.85 3.19
CA GLY A 261 -4.20 6.08 1.96
C GLY A 261 -4.09 4.78 1.15
N CYS A 262 -4.26 4.86 -0.17
CA CYS A 262 -4.03 3.73 -1.08
C CYS A 262 -3.43 4.19 -2.41
N SER A 263 -2.55 3.37 -2.99
CA SER A 263 -1.96 3.61 -4.32
C SER A 263 -2.79 2.90 -5.41
N ASP A 264 -3.59 3.63 -6.19
CA ASP A 264 -4.38 3.08 -7.30
C ASP A 264 -3.71 3.34 -8.67
N PRO A 265 -3.44 2.31 -9.49
CA PRO A 265 -2.84 2.47 -10.82
C PRO A 265 -3.83 2.93 -11.91
N ASN A 266 -4.90 3.66 -11.60
CA ASN A 266 -5.93 4.06 -12.58
C ASN A 266 -5.64 5.44 -13.19
N PRO A 267 -5.36 5.53 -14.52
CA PRO A 267 -4.94 6.77 -15.19
C PRO A 267 -6.03 7.85 -15.32
N ASP A 268 -7.30 7.55 -14.98
CA ASP A 268 -8.44 8.48 -15.14
C ASP A 268 -8.83 9.23 -13.84
N SER A 269 -8.02 9.13 -12.77
CA SER A 269 -8.28 9.92 -11.57
C SER A 269 -7.95 11.40 -11.82
N LYS A 270 -8.96 12.27 -11.69
CA LYS A 270 -8.84 13.70 -12.03
C LYS A 270 -7.70 14.37 -11.25
N ILE A 271 -6.68 14.80 -12.00
CA ILE A 271 -5.59 15.65 -11.54
C ILE A 271 -6.17 16.97 -11.02
N LEU A 272 -5.95 17.27 -9.73
CA LEU A 272 -6.26 18.58 -9.16
C LEU A 272 -5.28 19.62 -9.71
N ASP A 273 -5.82 20.71 -10.22
CA ASP A 273 -5.14 21.86 -10.83
C ASP A 273 -4.03 22.44 -9.91
N PRO A 274 -2.75 22.44 -10.33
CA PRO A 274 -1.62 22.94 -9.55
C PRO A 274 -1.61 24.47 -9.35
N SER A 275 -2.57 25.22 -9.91
CA SER A 275 -2.64 26.68 -9.80
C SER A 275 -3.31 27.20 -8.51
N LYS A 276 -3.82 26.33 -7.63
CA LYS A 276 -4.41 26.76 -6.35
C LYS A 276 -3.37 26.79 -5.23
N PRO A 277 -3.17 27.93 -4.54
CA PRO A 277 -2.25 28.00 -3.41
C PRO A 277 -2.75 27.20 -2.21
N ASP A 278 -1.83 26.49 -1.58
CA ASP A 278 -1.99 25.73 -0.34
C ASP A 278 -2.44 26.69 0.79
N PRO A 279 -3.57 26.44 1.47
CA PRO A 279 -3.95 27.25 2.63
C PRO A 279 -2.99 26.88 3.78
N GLY A 280 -1.94 27.69 3.94
CA GLY A 280 -0.94 27.52 4.99
C GLY A 280 -1.55 27.42 6.40
N PRO A 281 -0.79 26.91 7.39
CA PRO A 281 -1.31 26.61 8.72
C PRO A 281 -1.86 27.88 9.39
N SER A 282 -3.12 27.80 9.81
CA SER A 282 -3.78 28.81 10.65
C SER A 282 -2.99 29.02 11.94
N LYS A 283 -2.77 30.29 12.31
CA LYS A 283 -2.09 30.70 13.57
C LYS A 283 -2.72 30.01 14.79
N PRO A 284 -1.95 29.67 15.84
CA PRO A 284 -2.51 29.20 17.10
C PRO A 284 -3.29 30.32 17.79
N ASP A 285 -4.48 30.00 18.30
CA ASP A 285 -5.23 30.87 19.21
C ASP A 285 -4.45 31.09 20.52
N PRO A 286 -4.59 32.25 21.19
CA PRO A 286 -3.88 32.53 22.44
C PRO A 286 -4.43 31.69 23.60
N ASP A 287 -3.52 31.15 24.42
CA ASP A 287 -3.81 30.33 25.60
C ASP A 287 -4.83 30.98 26.57
N PRO A 288 -5.77 30.23 27.15
CA PRO A 288 -6.61 30.73 28.23
C PRO A 288 -5.84 30.79 29.56
N ASP A 289 -6.00 31.93 30.23
CA ASP A 289 -5.48 32.34 31.55
C ASP A 289 -5.57 31.23 32.62
N PRO A 290 -4.52 30.96 33.44
CA PRO A 290 -4.48 29.80 34.32
C PRO A 290 -5.16 30.10 35.66
N TYR A 291 -6.41 30.52 35.64
CA TYR A 291 -7.29 30.49 36.80
C TYR A 291 -8.73 30.37 36.31
N PHE A 292 -9.15 29.16 35.93
CA PHE A 292 -10.48 28.55 36.19
C PHE A 292 -10.58 27.17 35.55
#